data_AF-A0A5C4K1N8-F1
#
_entry.id   AF-A0A5C4K1N8-F1
#
_cell.length_a   1.000
_cell.length_b   1.000
_cell.length_c   1.000
_cell.angle_alpha   90.00
_cell.angle_beta   90.00
_cell.angle_gamma   90.00
#
_symmetry.space_group_name_H-M   'P 1'
#
loop_
_entity.id
_entity.type
_entity.pdbx_description
1 polymer ?
#
loop_
_entity_poly.entity_id
_entity_poly.type
_entity_poly.pdbx_seq_one_letter_code
_entity_poly.pdbx_strand_id
1 'polypeptide(L)'
;MRRFSHEYGWSPLKARLAEALCRMPPQTDGQQEPAHKHEQGSAVVEFTFLALLLMVPLVYFVITVGQIQGGSFAVVGAADQAAKVYVAQPDAATAQAAAEQAVAIALADFGHQPDEASVATSCNPSDCHAAGAAVTVTVTLAVPLPFVPFDEGFRLAASEVQASSTQLVGRFR
;
A
#
# COMPACT_ATOMS: atom_id res chain seq x y z
N MET A 1 -107.00 -36.72 34.15
CA MET A 1 -107.50 -36.06 35.37
C MET A 1 -106.31 -35.46 36.12
N ARG A 2 -106.32 -34.12 36.29
CA ARG A 2 -105.64 -33.23 37.26
C ARG A 2 -104.08 -33.17 37.36
N ARG A 3 -103.63 -31.91 37.22
CA ARG A 3 -102.32 -31.27 37.53
C ARG A 3 -101.83 -31.48 38.96
N PHE A 4 -100.51 -31.35 39.17
CA PHE A 4 -99.76 -30.54 40.16
C PHE A 4 -98.26 -30.94 39.99
N SER A 5 -97.21 -30.13 40.11
CA SER A 5 -97.00 -28.71 40.37
C SER A 5 -95.61 -28.38 39.79
N HIS A 6 -95.41 -27.14 39.36
CA HIS A 6 -94.19 -26.64 38.75
C HIS A 6 -93.39 -25.87 39.82
N GLU A 7 -92.22 -26.39 40.22
CA GLU A 7 -91.29 -25.65 41.08
C GLU A 7 -90.20 -24.94 40.28
N TYR A 8 -90.05 -23.66 40.63
CA TYR A 8 -89.05 -22.68 40.24
C TYR A 8 -87.63 -23.13 40.58
N GLY A 9 -86.62 -22.70 39.80
CA GLY A 9 -85.25 -22.78 40.32
C GLY A 9 -84.08 -22.52 39.37
N TRP A 10 -83.93 -21.28 38.90
CA TRP A 10 -82.63 -20.61 38.75
C TRP A 10 -81.69 -20.91 37.55
N SER A 11 -81.74 -19.98 36.58
CA SER A 11 -80.62 -19.32 35.89
C SER A 11 -79.68 -20.10 34.93
N PRO A 12 -79.96 -20.04 33.61
CA PRO A 12 -78.94 -20.16 32.56
C PRO A 12 -78.16 -18.84 32.28
N LEU A 13 -78.50 -17.73 32.97
CA LEU A 13 -78.01 -16.38 32.66
C LEU A 13 -76.67 -16.00 33.30
N LYS A 14 -76.27 -16.62 34.42
CA LYS A 14 -74.99 -16.32 35.09
C LYS A 14 -73.75 -16.79 34.30
N ALA A 15 -73.88 -17.81 33.46
CA ALA A 15 -72.76 -18.38 32.72
C ALA A 15 -72.26 -17.44 31.59
N ARG A 16 -73.14 -16.64 30.99
CA ARG A 16 -72.82 -15.78 29.84
C ARG A 16 -72.21 -14.43 30.22
N LEU A 17 -72.30 -14.01 31.50
CA LEU A 17 -71.73 -12.74 31.97
C LEU A 17 -70.24 -12.85 32.35
N ALA A 18 -69.77 -14.05 32.70
CA ALA A 18 -68.37 -14.32 33.04
C ALA A 18 -67.44 -14.28 31.80
N GLU A 19 -67.95 -14.57 30.60
CA GLU A 19 -67.18 -14.51 29.35
C GLU A 19 -67.02 -13.09 28.78
N ALA A 20 -67.86 -12.13 29.17
CA ALA A 20 -67.80 -10.75 28.66
C ALA A 20 -66.86 -9.84 29.47
N LEU A 21 -66.61 -10.15 30.75
CA LEU A 21 -65.79 -9.31 31.65
C LEU A 21 -64.29 -9.66 31.66
N CYS A 22 -63.87 -10.72 30.95
CA CYS A 22 -62.46 -11.08 30.79
C CYS A 22 -61.80 -10.49 29.54
N ARG A 23 -62.40 -9.48 28.89
CA ARG A 23 -61.73 -8.69 27.84
C ARG A 23 -61.57 -7.23 28.26
N MET A 24 -60.30 -6.86 28.44
CA MET A 24 -59.64 -5.54 28.43
C MET A 24 -59.16 -4.91 29.76
N PRO A 25 -58.03 -4.18 29.70
CA PRO A 25 -56.87 -4.44 30.55
C PRO A 25 -56.56 -3.29 31.52
N PRO A 26 -55.72 -3.51 32.55
CA PRO A 26 -55.01 -2.43 33.19
C PRO A 26 -53.65 -2.20 32.52
N GLN A 27 -53.44 -0.98 31.99
CA GLN A 27 -52.11 -0.41 31.78
C GLN A 27 -51.50 -0.13 33.16
N THR A 28 -50.32 -0.67 33.43
CA THR A 28 -49.50 -0.29 34.59
C THR A 28 -48.07 -0.01 34.13
N ASP A 29 -47.64 1.18 34.53
CA ASP A 29 -46.34 1.84 34.40
C ASP A 29 -45.11 0.97 34.13
N GLY A 30 -44.36 1.39 33.10
CA GLY A 30 -43.09 2.03 33.40
C GLY A 30 -41.97 1.16 33.97
N GLN A 31 -41.87 -0.12 33.59
CA GLN A 31 -40.54 -0.74 33.58
C GLN A 31 -39.86 -0.31 32.28
N GLN A 32 -39.13 0.80 32.33
CA GLN A 32 -38.09 1.10 31.35
C GLN A 32 -37.05 -0.03 31.47
N GLU A 33 -37.29 -1.17 30.83
CA GLU A 33 -36.20 -2.06 30.47
C GLU A 33 -35.20 -1.17 29.72
N PRO A 34 -33.92 -1.11 30.13
CA PRO A 34 -32.94 -0.39 29.34
C PRO A 34 -33.04 -1.03 27.98
N ALA A 35 -33.60 -0.30 27.00
CA ALA A 35 -33.68 -0.75 25.63
C ALA A 35 -32.24 -1.10 25.29
N HIS A 36 -31.94 -2.40 25.31
CA HIS A 36 -30.67 -2.92 24.86
C HIS A 36 -30.70 -2.49 23.41
N LYS A 37 -30.10 -1.33 23.11
CA LYS A 37 -29.96 -0.81 21.77
C LYS A 37 -29.35 -1.99 21.06
N HIS A 38 -30.14 -2.65 20.22
CA HIS A 38 -29.64 -3.72 19.40
C HIS A 38 -28.44 -3.10 18.69
N GLU A 39 -27.24 -3.55 19.03
CA GLU A 39 -26.06 -3.20 18.25
C GLU A 39 -26.32 -3.79 16.87
N GLN A 40 -26.92 -2.97 16.01
CA GLN A 40 -27.09 -3.24 14.59
C GLN A 40 -25.73 -2.96 13.93
N GLY A 41 -24.71 -3.66 14.42
CA GLY A 41 -23.41 -3.74 13.79
C GLY A 41 -23.58 -4.57 12.53
N SER A 42 -23.52 -3.92 11.38
CA SER A 42 -23.46 -4.64 10.10
C SER A 42 -22.12 -5.34 10.03
N ALA A 43 -22.07 -6.61 10.47
CA ALA A 43 -20.84 -7.41 10.53
C ALA A 43 -20.11 -7.48 9.17
N VAL A 44 -20.87 -7.42 8.07
CA VAL A 44 -20.33 -7.35 6.71
C VAL A 44 -19.61 -6.01 6.48
N VAL A 45 -20.19 -4.89 6.92
CA VAL A 45 -19.60 -3.55 6.76
C VAL A 45 -18.36 -3.40 7.65
N GLU A 46 -18.40 -3.87 8.90
CA GLU A 46 -17.26 -3.82 9.82
C GLU A 46 -16.08 -4.67 9.29
N PHE A 47 -16.36 -5.90 8.84
CA PHE A 47 -15.33 -6.74 8.25
C PHE A 47 -14.76 -6.14 6.96
N THR A 48 -15.63 -5.61 6.09
CA THR A 48 -15.20 -4.95 4.85
C THR A 48 -14.36 -3.72 5.14
N PHE A 49 -14.73 -2.93 6.14
CA PHE A 49 -13.96 -1.76 6.57
C PHE A 49 -12.59 -2.16 7.09
N LEU A 50 -12.51 -3.17 7.97
CA LEU A 50 -11.24 -3.69 8.48
C LEU A 50 -10.37 -4.27 7.35
N ALA A 51 -10.97 -5.02 6.43
CA ALA A 51 -10.29 -5.57 5.27
C ALA A 51 -9.69 -4.46 4.40
N LEU A 52 -10.44 -3.39 4.10
CA LEU A 52 -9.94 -2.24 3.34
C LEU A 52 -8.86 -1.47 4.11
N LEU A 53 -9.06 -1.26 5.41
CA LEU A 53 -8.11 -0.60 6.29
C LEU A 53 -6.75 -1.31 6.30
N LEU A 54 -6.74 -2.64 6.21
CA LEU A 54 -5.50 -3.43 6.13
C LEU A 54 -4.98 -3.59 4.69
N MET A 55 -5.87 -3.79 3.72
CA MET A 55 -5.51 -4.07 2.33
C MET A 55 -4.89 -2.86 1.65
N VAL A 56 -5.42 -1.66 1.87
CA VAL A 56 -4.91 -0.44 1.21
C VAL A 56 -3.44 -0.14 1.62
N PRO A 57 -3.08 -0.08 2.91
CA PRO A 57 -1.67 0.12 3.30
C PRO A 57 -0.76 -1.01 2.86
N LEU A 58 -1.25 -2.26 2.87
CA LEU A 58 -0.45 -3.41 2.45
C LEU A 58 -0.11 -3.36 0.96
N VAL A 59 -1.09 -3.05 0.10
CA VAL A 59 -0.86 -2.88 -1.35
C VAL A 59 0.09 -1.72 -1.60
N TYR A 60 -0.11 -0.59 -0.92
CA TYR A 60 0.79 0.56 -1.02
C TYR A 60 2.23 0.20 -0.62
N PHE A 61 2.40 -0.54 0.47
CA PHE A 61 3.70 -1.01 0.95
C PHE A 61 4.37 -1.92 -0.07
N VAL A 62 3.65 -2.91 -0.62
CA VAL A 62 4.18 -3.83 -1.63
C VAL A 62 4.63 -3.07 -2.88
N ILE A 63 3.85 -2.10 -3.36
CA ILE A 63 4.23 -1.28 -4.52
C ILE A 63 5.49 -0.47 -4.22
N THR A 64 5.54 0.19 -3.06
CA THR A 64 6.67 1.02 -2.66
C THR A 64 7.97 0.21 -2.56
N VAL A 65 7.91 -0.95 -1.90
CA VAL A 65 9.07 -1.85 -1.77
C VAL A 65 9.44 -2.46 -3.13
N GLY A 66 8.49 -2.69 -4.02
CA GLY A 66 8.75 -3.09 -5.40
C GLY A 66 9.56 -2.04 -6.18
N GLN A 67 9.22 -0.76 -6.05
CA GLN A 67 9.96 0.35 -6.67
C GLN A 67 11.38 0.47 -6.12
N ILE A 68 11.58 0.34 -4.80
CA ILE A 68 12.91 0.38 -4.18
C ILE A 68 13.79 -0.78 -4.68
N GLN A 69 13.22 -1.98 -4.81
CA GLN A 69 13.92 -3.13 -5.37
C GLN A 69 14.28 -2.93 -6.84
N GLY A 70 13.33 -2.40 -7.65
CA GLY A 70 13.58 -2.04 -9.05
C GLY A 70 14.72 -1.04 -9.20
N GLY A 71 14.68 0.06 -8.43
CA GLY A 71 15.74 1.06 -8.40
C GLY A 71 17.09 0.48 -7.98
N SER A 72 17.12 -0.46 -7.04
CA SER A 72 18.36 -1.14 -6.62
C SER A 72 19.00 -1.95 -7.74
N PHE A 73 18.19 -2.67 -8.53
CA PHE A 73 18.69 -3.38 -9.71
C PHE A 73 19.10 -2.43 -10.83
N ALA A 74 18.38 -1.32 -11.00
CA ALA A 74 18.71 -0.27 -11.96
C ALA A 74 20.10 0.31 -11.68
N VAL A 75 20.40 0.74 -10.45
CA VAL A 75 21.71 1.33 -10.12
C VAL A 75 22.86 0.33 -10.22
N VAL A 76 22.62 -0.96 -9.92
CA VAL A 76 23.64 -2.02 -10.10
C VAL A 76 23.98 -2.20 -11.58
N GLY A 77 22.97 -2.32 -12.43
CA GLY A 77 23.16 -2.43 -13.88
C GLY A 77 23.81 -1.17 -14.47
N ALA A 78 23.33 0.00 -14.06
CA ALA A 78 23.86 1.28 -14.49
C ALA A 78 25.34 1.44 -14.14
N ALA A 79 25.73 1.17 -12.89
CA ALA A 79 27.13 1.28 -12.47
C ALA A 79 28.04 0.30 -13.23
N ASP A 80 27.59 -0.93 -13.43
CA ASP A 80 28.34 -1.95 -14.19
C ASP A 80 28.53 -1.57 -15.66
N GLN A 81 27.47 -1.12 -16.34
CA GLN A 81 27.56 -0.70 -17.73
C GLN A 81 28.39 0.58 -17.87
N ALA A 82 28.19 1.56 -16.99
CA ALA A 82 28.94 2.81 -16.98
C ALA A 82 30.44 2.57 -16.81
N ALA A 83 30.87 1.72 -15.87
CA ALA A 83 32.28 1.39 -15.69
C ALA A 83 32.89 0.72 -16.93
N LYS A 84 32.16 -0.19 -17.58
CA LYS A 84 32.62 -0.89 -18.79
C LYS A 84 32.77 0.04 -19.99
N VAL A 85 31.79 0.90 -20.25
CA VAL A 85 31.87 1.85 -21.37
C VAL A 85 32.91 2.93 -21.10
N TYR A 86 33.08 3.36 -19.85
CA TYR A 86 34.06 4.38 -19.46
C TYR A 86 35.48 3.95 -19.86
N VAL A 87 35.91 2.74 -19.47
CA VAL A 87 37.26 2.25 -19.77
C VAL A 87 37.49 1.94 -21.26
N ALA A 88 36.41 1.77 -22.03
CA ALA A 88 36.49 1.52 -23.46
C ALA A 88 36.81 2.79 -24.27
N GLN A 89 36.49 3.97 -23.73
CA GLN A 89 36.70 5.24 -24.41
C GLN A 89 38.18 5.67 -24.42
N PRO A 90 38.59 6.50 -25.39
CA PRO A 90 39.99 6.93 -25.54
C PRO A 90 40.40 8.05 -24.58
N ASP A 91 39.46 8.89 -24.14
CA ASP A 91 39.73 10.07 -23.31
C ASP A 91 38.65 10.29 -22.25
N ALA A 92 38.95 11.12 -21.25
CA ALA A 92 38.09 11.29 -20.08
C ALA A 92 36.75 11.97 -20.39
N ALA A 93 36.71 12.90 -21.34
CA ALA A 93 35.48 13.62 -21.66
C ALA A 93 34.50 12.70 -22.39
N THR A 94 34.99 11.93 -23.37
CA THR A 94 34.16 10.93 -24.06
C THR A 94 33.79 9.77 -23.15
N ALA A 95 34.69 9.35 -22.25
CA ALA A 95 34.42 8.33 -21.23
C ALA A 95 33.27 8.72 -20.29
N GLN A 96 33.32 9.94 -19.75
CA GLN A 96 32.29 10.45 -18.84
C GLN A 96 30.94 10.58 -19.56
N ALA A 97 30.91 11.15 -20.77
CA ALA A 97 29.67 11.28 -21.55
C ALA A 97 29.07 9.91 -21.89
N ALA A 98 29.89 8.93 -22.28
CA ALA A 98 29.44 7.57 -22.56
C ALA A 98 28.92 6.86 -21.31
N ALA A 99 29.57 7.06 -20.16
CA ALA A 99 29.12 6.52 -18.88
C ALA A 99 27.75 7.10 -18.47
N GLU A 100 27.58 8.43 -18.54
CA GLU A 100 26.31 9.09 -18.26
C GLU A 100 25.19 8.62 -19.19
N GLN A 101 25.49 8.43 -20.48
CA GLN A 101 24.53 7.87 -21.43
C GLN A 101 24.15 6.43 -21.10
N ALA A 102 25.12 5.59 -20.71
CA ALA A 102 24.84 4.21 -20.30
C ALA A 102 23.99 4.16 -19.03
N VAL A 103 24.23 5.06 -18.06
CA VAL A 103 23.39 5.21 -16.87
C VAL A 103 21.97 5.61 -17.27
N ALA A 104 21.80 6.61 -18.14
CA ALA A 104 20.49 7.06 -18.59
C ALA A 104 19.67 5.92 -19.24
N ILE A 105 20.30 5.10 -20.08
CA ILE A 105 19.66 3.94 -20.70
C ILE A 105 19.27 2.89 -19.65
N ALA A 106 20.22 2.52 -18.77
CA ALA A 106 19.99 1.50 -17.75
C ALA A 106 18.91 1.90 -16.73
N LEU A 107 18.81 3.19 -16.38
CA LEU A 107 17.75 3.70 -15.51
C LEU A 107 16.39 3.72 -16.21
N ALA A 108 16.36 4.08 -17.49
CA ALA A 108 15.13 4.10 -18.28
C ALA A 108 14.49 2.70 -18.40
N ASP A 109 15.27 1.63 -18.40
CA ASP A 109 14.77 0.24 -18.39
C ASP A 109 13.89 -0.07 -17.15
N PHE A 110 14.09 0.68 -16.06
CA PHE A 110 13.31 0.57 -14.82
C PHE A 110 12.31 1.73 -14.63
N GLY A 111 12.16 2.59 -15.64
CA GLY A 111 11.24 3.73 -15.61
C GLY A 111 11.73 4.94 -14.82
N HIS A 112 13.03 5.02 -14.54
CA HIS A 112 13.66 6.14 -13.84
C HIS A 112 14.23 7.16 -14.83
N GLN A 113 14.12 8.44 -14.49
CA GLN A 113 14.69 9.50 -15.30
C GLN A 113 16.14 9.81 -14.92
N PRO A 114 16.99 10.23 -15.87
CA PRO A 114 18.39 10.53 -15.57
C PRO A 114 18.59 11.64 -14.53
N ASP A 115 17.65 12.59 -14.41
CA ASP A 115 17.73 13.69 -13.43
C ASP A 115 17.36 13.27 -12.00
N GLU A 116 16.87 12.04 -11.81
CA GLU A 116 16.64 11.42 -10.50
C GLU A 116 17.92 10.77 -9.94
N ALA A 117 18.97 10.69 -10.75
CA ALA A 117 20.22 10.01 -10.42
C ALA A 117 21.45 10.92 -10.51
N SER A 118 22.50 10.52 -9.79
CA SER A 118 23.82 11.14 -9.86
C SER A 118 24.88 10.08 -10.13
N VAL A 119 25.91 10.47 -10.87
CA VAL A 119 27.03 9.60 -11.27
C VAL A 119 28.32 10.18 -10.72
N ALA A 120 29.08 9.37 -10.00
CA ALA A 120 30.39 9.72 -9.49
C ALA A 120 31.45 8.73 -9.98
N THR A 121 32.52 9.25 -10.56
CA THR A 121 33.64 8.45 -11.08
C THR A 121 34.87 8.70 -10.21
N SER A 122 35.54 7.63 -9.78
CA SER A 122 36.80 7.69 -9.05
C SER A 122 37.81 6.71 -9.62
N CYS A 123 39.09 7.03 -9.51
CA CYS A 123 40.15 6.27 -10.17
C CYS A 123 41.35 6.06 -9.23
N ASN A 124 41.95 4.87 -9.34
CA ASN A 124 43.19 4.54 -8.64
C ASN A 124 44.17 3.84 -9.60
N PRO A 125 45.32 4.46 -9.96
CA PRO A 125 45.78 5.80 -9.58
C PRO A 125 44.89 6.91 -10.17
N SER A 126 45.13 8.17 -9.77
CA SER A 126 44.27 9.32 -10.12
C SER A 126 44.11 9.55 -11.63
N ASP A 127 45.06 9.08 -12.43
CA ASP A 127 44.93 9.05 -13.89
C ASP A 127 44.06 7.85 -14.31
N CYS A 128 42.79 8.13 -14.60
CA CYS A 128 41.79 7.14 -15.00
C CYS A 128 42.12 6.40 -16.29
N HIS A 129 43.00 6.91 -17.15
CA HIS A 129 43.38 6.27 -18.42
C HIS A 129 44.76 5.62 -18.36
N ALA A 130 45.43 5.68 -17.23
CA ALA A 130 46.67 4.94 -17.03
C ALA A 130 46.43 3.44 -17.18
N ALA A 131 47.34 2.76 -17.87
CA ALA A 131 47.27 1.31 -18.06
C ALA A 131 47.21 0.59 -16.71
N GLY A 132 46.17 -0.22 -16.50
CA GLY A 132 45.94 -0.93 -15.24
C GLY A 132 45.31 -0.09 -14.12
N ALA A 133 44.87 1.14 -14.39
CA ALA A 133 44.07 1.91 -13.43
C ALA A 133 42.73 1.22 -13.16
N ALA A 134 42.31 1.27 -11.89
CA ALA A 134 40.98 0.85 -11.46
C ALA A 134 40.04 2.06 -11.50
N VAL A 135 39.04 2.00 -12.37
CA VAL A 135 37.99 3.01 -12.49
C VAL A 135 36.75 2.49 -11.78
N THR A 136 36.30 3.20 -10.76
CA THR A 136 35.07 2.90 -10.02
C THR A 136 34.01 3.93 -10.34
N VAL A 137 32.91 3.49 -10.93
CA VAL A 137 31.72 4.31 -11.17
C VAL A 137 30.68 3.98 -10.12
N THR A 138 30.15 5.01 -9.47
CA THR A 138 29.09 4.94 -8.46
C THR A 138 27.86 5.65 -8.99
N VAL A 139 26.71 4.99 -8.93
CA VAL A 139 25.41 5.53 -9.33
C VAL A 139 24.52 5.57 -8.11
N THR A 140 23.96 6.74 -7.85
CA THR A 140 22.99 6.98 -6.76
C THR A 140 21.68 7.42 -7.37
N LEU A 141 20.56 6.82 -6.96
CA LEU A 141 19.22 7.10 -7.47
C LEU A 141 18.27 7.41 -6.31
N ALA A 142 17.50 8.48 -6.45
CA ALA A 142 16.37 8.77 -5.56
C ALA A 142 15.10 8.07 -6.08
N VAL A 143 14.55 7.14 -5.30
CA VAL A 143 13.34 6.41 -5.69
C VAL A 143 12.10 7.20 -5.26
N PRO A 144 11.21 7.62 -6.19
CA PRO A 144 10.05 8.44 -5.86
C PRO A 144 8.97 7.65 -5.09
N LEU A 145 8.16 8.35 -4.30
CA LEU A 145 7.00 7.75 -3.65
C LEU A 145 5.88 7.47 -4.67
N PRO A 146 5.25 6.28 -4.65
CA PRO A 146 4.16 5.97 -5.56
C PRO A 146 2.89 6.77 -5.21
N PHE A 147 2.16 7.23 -6.24
CA PHE A 147 0.87 7.91 -6.11
C PHE A 147 0.86 9.22 -5.32
N VAL A 148 2.00 9.89 -5.20
CA VAL A 148 2.12 11.20 -4.55
C VAL A 148 2.05 12.32 -5.61
N PRO A 149 0.98 13.14 -5.65
CA PRO A 149 0.76 14.13 -6.71
C PRO A 149 1.44 15.48 -6.39
N PHE A 150 2.74 15.47 -6.10
CA PHE A 150 3.49 16.73 -5.90
C PHE A 150 4.41 16.99 -7.09
N ASP A 151 3.94 17.88 -7.97
CA ASP A 151 4.71 18.47 -9.06
C ASP A 151 5.85 19.39 -8.57
N GLU A 152 6.96 19.31 -9.31
CA GLU A 152 8.10 20.24 -9.53
C GLU A 152 8.84 20.86 -8.33
N GLY A 153 8.21 21.11 -7.18
CA GLY A 153 8.80 21.85 -6.05
C GLY A 153 9.17 21.02 -4.82
N PHE A 154 8.54 19.85 -4.64
CA PHE A 154 8.78 18.96 -3.48
C PHE A 154 8.98 17.51 -3.97
N ARG A 155 10.23 17.20 -4.38
CA ARG A 155 10.63 15.82 -4.71
C ARG A 155 10.81 15.02 -3.41
N LEU A 156 9.75 14.32 -2.99
CA LEU A 156 9.81 13.40 -1.87
C LEU A 156 10.31 12.03 -2.35
N ALA A 157 11.51 11.65 -1.94
CA ALA A 157 12.05 10.31 -2.19
C ALA A 157 11.60 9.35 -1.09
N ALA A 158 11.15 8.16 -1.49
CA ALA A 158 10.86 7.05 -0.58
C ALA A 158 12.15 6.51 0.04
N SER A 159 13.21 6.44 -0.77
CA SER A 159 14.54 5.98 -0.40
C SER A 159 15.56 6.47 -1.41
N GLU A 160 16.82 6.53 -0.99
CA GLU A 160 17.97 6.59 -1.90
C GLU A 160 18.57 5.19 -2.02
N VAL A 161 18.95 4.79 -3.23
CA VAL A 161 19.64 3.52 -3.50
C VAL A 161 20.92 3.80 -4.27
N GLN A 162 21.98 3.05 -3.97
CA GLN A 162 23.31 3.28 -4.54
C GLN A 162 23.98 1.96 -4.87
N ALA A 163 24.74 1.94 -5.97
CA ALA A 163 25.66 0.87 -6.30
C ALA A 163 26.93 1.41 -6.96
N SER A 164 28.01 0.63 -6.90
CA SER A 164 29.28 0.94 -7.55
C SER A 164 29.84 -0.26 -8.28
N SER A 165 30.47 -0.04 -9.43
CA SER A 165 31.22 -1.07 -10.17
C SER A 165 32.62 -0.58 -10.50
N THR A 166 33.59 -1.48 -10.47
CA THR A 166 35.00 -1.18 -10.74
C THR A 166 35.50 -1.97 -11.94
N GLN A 167 36.09 -1.28 -12.91
CA GLN A 167 36.67 -1.86 -14.11
C GLN A 167 38.14 -1.46 -14.25
N LEU A 168 38.98 -2.40 -14.68
CA LEU A 168 40.40 -2.14 -14.95
C LEU A 168 40.61 -1.67 -16.39
N VAL A 169 41.46 -0.65 -16.56
CA VAL A 169 41.94 -0.22 -17.87
C VAL A 169 42.91 -1.26 -18.42
N GLY A 170 42.64 -1.72 -19.65
CA GLY A 170 43.48 -2.71 -20.34
C GLY A 170 44.93 -2.22 -20.50
N ARG A 171 45.88 -3.12 -20.26
CA ARG A 171 47.33 -2.83 -20.40
C ARG A 171 47.86 -3.02 -21.82
N PHE A 172 47.07 -3.66 -22.67
CA PHE A 172 47.41 -3.95 -24.07
C PHE A 172 46.32 -3.33 -24.92
N ARG A 173 46.69 -2.34 -25.72
CA ARG A 173 45.81 -1.65 -26.66
C ARG A 173 46.35 -1.86 -28.07
#